data_AF-A0AAU8F0I7-F1
#
_entry.id   AF-A0AAU8F0I7-F1
#
_cell.length_a   1.000
_cell.length_b   1.000
_cell.length_c   1.000
_cell.angle_alpha   90.00
_cell.angle_beta   90.00
_cell.angle_gamma   90.00
#
_symmetry.space_group_name_H-M   'P 1'
#
loop_
_entity.id
_entity.type
_entity.pdbx_description
1 polymer ?
#
loop_
_entity_poly.entity_id
_entity_poly.type
_entity_poly.pdbx_seq_one_letter_code
_entity_poly.pdbx_strand_id
1 'polypeptide(L)'
;MIKIKRSRVQEPSVLINDNLNSQGGRAPVINHVEIEEKNLKDFDFTIYSCNEVKRALKELFHGKCAYCESVFIKNASGHIEHWRPQKR
;
A
#
# COMPACT_ATOMS: atom_id res chain seq x y z
N MET A 1 3.91 -7.86 -19.15
CA MET A 1 3.60 -6.71 -18.26
C MET A 1 2.14 -6.35 -18.45
N ILE A 2 1.30 -6.54 -17.43
CA ILE A 2 -0.14 -6.27 -17.49
C ILE A 2 -0.38 -4.79 -17.84
N LYS A 3 -1.09 -4.55 -18.94
CA LYS A 3 -1.52 -3.20 -19.31
C LYS A 3 -2.67 -2.78 -18.40
N ILE A 4 -2.40 -1.87 -17.47
CA ILE A 4 -3.40 -1.32 -16.55
C ILE A 4 -3.95 0.02 -17.04
N LYS A 5 -5.23 0.28 -16.73
CA LYS A 5 -5.85 1.60 -16.88
C LYS A 5 -6.08 2.19 -15.49
N ARG A 6 -5.18 3.06 -15.04
CA ARG A 6 -5.23 3.65 -13.68
C ARG A 6 -6.51 4.45 -13.41
N SER A 7 -7.07 5.09 -14.44
CA SER A 7 -8.32 5.85 -14.32
C SER A 7 -9.57 4.99 -14.07
N ARG A 8 -9.47 3.66 -14.19
CA ARG A 8 -10.62 2.76 -14.01
C ARG A 8 -10.96 2.52 -12.54
N VAL A 9 -9.96 2.58 -11.66
CA VAL A 9 -10.13 2.27 -10.23
C VAL A 9 -9.96 3.57 -9.47
N GLN A 10 -10.95 3.89 -8.65
CA GLN A 10 -10.88 5.07 -7.78
C GLN A 10 -9.81 4.87 -6.70
N GLU A 11 -9.14 5.95 -6.32
CA GLU A 11 -8.16 5.92 -5.25
C GLU A 11 -8.85 5.55 -3.91
N PRO A 12 -8.29 4.63 -3.11
CA PRO A 12 -8.86 4.24 -1.82
C PRO A 12 -9.05 5.44 -0.90
N SER A 13 -10.25 5.58 -0.34
CA SER A 13 -10.60 6.66 0.58
C SER A 13 -9.72 6.66 1.83
N VAL A 14 -9.31 5.49 2.33
CA VAL A 14 -8.34 5.38 3.43
C VAL A 14 -7.02 6.10 3.14
N LEU A 15 -6.50 6.05 1.91
CA LEU A 15 -5.25 6.71 1.54
C LEU A 15 -5.45 8.21 1.31
N ILE A 16 -6.60 8.60 0.74
CA ILE A 16 -6.97 10.02 0.56
C ILE A 16 -7.10 10.69 1.94
N ASN A 17 -7.87 10.09 2.85
CA ASN A 17 -8.11 10.62 4.18
C ASN A 17 -6.82 10.69 5.01
N ASP A 18 -5.96 9.67 4.89
CA ASP A 18 -4.64 9.69 5.53
C ASP A 18 -3.77 10.85 5.01
N ASN A 19 -3.76 11.10 3.69
CA ASN A 19 -3.00 12.21 3.12
C ASN A 19 -3.59 13.60 3.48
N LEU A 20 -4.91 13.71 3.64
CA LEU A 20 -5.58 14.97 3.98
C LEU A 20 -5.47 15.32 5.46
N ASN A 21 -5.35 14.32 6.33
CA ASN A 21 -5.25 14.52 7.76
C ASN A 21 -3.85 15.03 8.12
N SER A 22 -3.77 16.14 8.86
CA SER A 22 -2.51 16.63 9.44
C SER A 22 -1.84 15.61 10.38
N GLN A 23 -2.61 14.62 10.85
CA GLN A 23 -2.15 13.50 11.66
C GLN A 23 -2.00 12.17 10.90
N GLY A 24 -2.20 12.14 9.58
CA GLY A 24 -2.03 10.91 8.80
C GLY A 24 -0.57 10.49 8.66
N GLY A 25 -0.28 9.50 7.81
CA GLY A 25 0.89 8.62 7.84
C GLY A 25 2.29 9.25 7.99
N ARG A 26 2.45 10.56 7.80
CA ARG A 26 3.69 11.30 8.15
C ARG A 26 3.83 11.59 9.64
N ALA A 27 2.79 12.07 10.31
CA ALA A 27 2.88 12.51 11.71
C ALA A 27 3.22 11.36 12.68
N PRO A 28 2.64 10.15 12.57
CA PRO A 28 3.02 9.01 13.40
C PRO A 28 4.48 8.59 13.19
N VAL A 29 4.98 8.66 11.95
CA VAL A 29 6.37 8.34 11.62
C VAL A 29 7.33 9.37 12.25
N ILE A 30 6.99 10.66 12.16
CA ILE A 30 7.77 11.73 12.80
C ILE A 30 7.82 11.50 14.31
N ASN A 31 6.69 11.21 14.95
CA ASN A 31 6.66 10.92 16.40
C ASN A 31 7.54 9.71 16.76
N HIS A 32 7.44 8.61 16.02
CA HIS A 32 8.25 7.40 16.27
C HIS A 32 9.76 7.64 16.09
N VAL A 33 10.16 8.41 15.08
CA VAL A 33 11.59 8.63 14.77
C VAL A 33 12.19 9.77 15.59
N GLU A 34 11.51 10.90 15.70
CA GLU A 34 12.07 12.13 16.29
C GLU A 34 11.76 12.25 17.79
N ILE A 35 10.59 11.82 18.24
CA ILE A 35 10.16 11.98 19.64
C ILE A 35 10.50 10.73 20.46
N GLU A 36 10.20 9.55 19.91
CA GLU A 36 10.51 8.27 20.57
C GLU A 36 11.95 7.77 20.28
N GLU A 37 12.69 8.45 19.40
CA GLU A 37 14.07 8.11 19.00
C GLU A 37 14.25 6.67 18.51
N LYS A 38 13.19 6.07 17.92
CA LYS A 38 13.22 4.70 17.41
C LYS A 38 13.62 4.66 15.94
N ASN A 39 14.11 3.50 15.49
CA ASN A 39 14.45 3.35 14.08
C ASN A 39 13.19 3.30 13.22
N LEU A 40 13.24 3.96 12.06
CA LEU A 40 12.17 3.95 11.06
C LEU A 40 11.80 2.54 10.58
N LYS A 41 12.78 1.62 10.51
CA LYS A 41 12.57 0.22 10.12
C LYS A 41 11.65 -0.55 11.07
N ASP A 42 11.50 -0.07 12.31
CA ASP A 42 10.67 -0.70 13.35
C ASP A 42 9.24 -0.13 13.34
N PHE A 43 8.94 0.86 12.49
CA PHE A 43 7.61 1.42 12.33
C PHE A 43 6.75 0.55 11.43
N ASP A 44 5.56 0.16 11.91
CA ASP A 44 4.64 -0.70 11.16
C ASP A 44 3.64 0.12 10.32
N PHE A 45 3.77 0.03 9.00
CA PHE A 45 2.89 0.68 8.04
C PHE A 45 1.63 -0.15 7.77
N THR A 46 0.73 -0.20 8.75
CA THR A 46 -0.50 -1.01 8.69
C THR A 46 -1.53 -0.52 7.66
N ILE A 47 -1.49 0.76 7.27
CA ILE A 47 -2.48 1.37 6.37
C ILE A 47 -2.58 0.67 5.02
N TYR A 48 -1.44 0.22 4.46
CA TYR A 48 -1.42 -0.49 3.18
C TYR A 48 -2.09 -1.87 3.28
N SER A 49 -2.09 -2.48 4.46
CA SER A 49 -2.73 -3.77 4.72
C SER A 49 -4.26 -3.70 4.81
N CYS A 50 -4.84 -2.50 4.73
CA CYS A 50 -6.29 -2.30 4.74
C CYS A 50 -6.98 -3.02 3.57
N ASN A 51 -8.17 -3.57 3.84
CA ASN A 51 -8.95 -4.31 2.85
C ASN A 51 -9.35 -3.45 1.64
N GLU A 52 -9.55 -2.14 1.83
CA GLU A 52 -9.86 -1.21 0.75
C GLU A 52 -8.72 -1.10 -0.26
N VAL A 53 -7.48 -0.95 0.23
CA VAL A 53 -6.27 -0.92 -0.59
C VAL A 53 -6.08 -2.23 -1.33
N LYS A 54 -6.22 -3.37 -0.63
CA LYS A 54 -6.14 -4.71 -1.23
C LYS A 54 -7.15 -4.90 -2.36
N ARG A 55 -8.40 -4.46 -2.16
CA ARG A 55 -9.46 -4.56 -3.17
C ARG A 55 -9.14 -3.69 -4.39
N ALA A 56 -8.75 -2.44 -4.19
CA ALA A 56 -8.40 -1.54 -5.28
C ALA A 56 -7.21 -2.07 -6.10
N LEU A 57 -6.17 -2.60 -5.45
CA LEU A 57 -5.04 -3.22 -6.15
C LEU A 57 -5.47 -4.46 -6.96
N LYS A 58 -6.27 -5.36 -6.37
CA LYS A 58 -6.79 -6.52 -7.10
C LYS A 58 -7.61 -6.10 -8.31
N GLU A 59 -8.45 -5.07 -8.18
CA GLU A 59 -9.24 -4.57 -9.30
C GLU A 59 -8.36 -3.94 -10.40
N LEU A 60 -7.38 -3.13 -10.00
CA LEU A 60 -6.47 -2.43 -10.91
C LEU A 60 -5.66 -3.40 -11.77
N PHE A 61 -5.24 -4.51 -11.18
CA PHE A 61 -4.46 -5.56 -11.84
C PHE A 61 -5.31 -6.74 -12.36
N HIS A 62 -6.63 -6.54 -12.52
CA HIS A 62 -7.54 -7.55 -13.10
C HIS A 62 -7.55 -8.90 -12.35
N GLY A 63 -7.39 -8.87 -11.03
CA GLY A 63 -7.32 -10.06 -10.18
C GLY A 63 -6.01 -10.84 -10.30
N LYS A 64 -4.95 -10.23 -10.87
CA LYS A 64 -3.64 -10.84 -11.05
C LYS A 64 -2.56 -10.16 -10.21
N CYS A 65 -1.47 -10.86 -9.96
CA CYS A 65 -0.26 -10.30 -9.39
C CYS A 65 0.40 -9.31 -10.37
N ALA A 66 0.85 -8.15 -9.87
CA ALA A 66 1.49 -7.12 -10.67
C ALA A 66 2.87 -7.54 -11.25
N TYR A 67 3.54 -8.51 -10.62
CA TYR A 67 4.88 -8.97 -10.99
C TYR A 67 4.84 -10.21 -11.89
N CYS A 68 4.31 -11.32 -11.38
CA CYS A 68 4.29 -12.61 -12.08
C CYS A 68 3.04 -12.87 -12.91
N GLU A 69 2.05 -11.96 -12.87
CA GLU A 69 0.80 -12.04 -13.63
C GLU A 69 -0.09 -13.27 -13.33
N SER A 70 0.24 -14.03 -12.28
CA SER A 70 -0.59 -15.15 -11.80
C SER A 70 -1.92 -14.66 -11.22
N VAL A 71 -2.98 -15.44 -11.42
CA VAL A 71 -4.32 -15.13 -10.91
C VAL A 71 -4.41 -15.44 -9.42
N PHE A 72 -5.00 -14.53 -8.63
CA PHE A 72 -5.32 -14.81 -7.23
C PHE A 72 -6.49 -15.80 -7.15
N ILE A 73 -6.21 -17.07 -6.86
CA ILE A 73 -7.24 -18.06 -6.49
C ILE A 73 -7.80 -17.75 -5.09
N LYS A 74 -8.97 -18.32 -4.73
CA LYS A 74 -9.69 -18.02 -3.46
C LYS A 74 -8.80 -18.04 -2.20
N ASN A 75 -7.77 -18.89 -2.17
CA ASN A 75 -6.87 -19.07 -1.03
C ASN A 75 -5.45 -18.55 -1.28
N ALA A 76 -5.22 -17.80 -2.36
CA ALA A 76 -3.91 -17.25 -2.65
C ALA A 76 -3.56 -16.14 -1.66
N SER A 77 -2.45 -16.31 -0.95
CA SER A 77 -1.80 -15.22 -0.23
C SER A 77 -1.14 -14.26 -1.21
N GLY A 78 -1.06 -12.99 -0.83
CA GLY A 78 -0.38 -11.97 -1.60
C GLY A 78 0.16 -10.91 -0.65
N HIS A 79 1.35 -10.41 -0.96
CA HIS A 79 1.99 -9.32 -0.23
C HIS A 79 1.82 -8.00 -0.99
N ILE A 80 1.76 -6.91 -0.25
CA ILE A 80 1.79 -5.57 -0.81
C ILE A 80 3.25 -5.12 -0.72
N GLU A 81 3.85 -4.89 -1.88
CA GLU A 81 5.26 -4.54 -2.01
C GLU A 81 5.42 -3.14 -2.58
N HIS A 82 6.56 -2.53 -2.28
CA HIS A 82 6.95 -1.28 -2.90
C HIS A 82 7.45 -1.56 -4.33
N TRP A 83 6.85 -0.89 -5.32
CA TRP A 83 7.30 -0.99 -6.71
C TRP A 83 8.77 -0.57 -6.88
N ARG A 84 9.18 0.49 -6.16
CA ARG A 84 10.54 1.02 -6.21
C ARG A 84 11.36 0.46 -5.05
N PRO A 85 12.56 -0.12 -5.31
CA PRO A 85 13.47 -0.55 -4.25
C PRO A 85 13.81 0.61 -3.31
N GLN A 86 13.85 0.33 -2.01
CA GLN A 86 14.20 1.31 -0.98
C GLN A 86 15.72 1.58 -0.92
N LYS A 87 16.55 0.67 -1.45
CA LYS A 87 18.00 0.82 -1.55
C LYS A 87 18.42 0.81 -3.03
N ARG A 88 19.48 1.55 -3.36
CA ARG A 88 20.20 1.45 -4.63
C ARG A 88 21.30 0.40 -4.52
#